data_AF-A0A1D2MH36-F1
#
_entry.id   AF-A0A1D2MH36-F1
#
_cell.length_a   1.000
_cell.length_b   1.000
_cell.length_c   1.000
_cell.angle_alpha   90.00
_cell.angle_beta   90.00
_cell.angle_gamma   90.00
#
_symmetry.space_group_name_H-M   'P 1'
#
loop_
_entity.id
_entity.type
_entity.pdbx_description
1 polymer ?
#
loop_
_entity_poly.entity_id
_entity_poly.type
_entity_poly.pdbx_seq_one_letter_code
_entity_poly.pdbx_strand_id
1 'polypeptide(L)'
;RLQLVPGSDAWSKWKDIPVPIIIRFRIFNVTNPVAVQNGAKPKLVEAGPYAYEEKRIKDIIAVDSEKDTITYRQRIIYTFRQDLSNGTEYDRLVVINVPFVVS
;
A
#
# COMPACT_ATOMS: atom_id res chain seq x y z
N ARG A 1 0.18 15.43 27.93
CA ARG A 1 -0.78 14.47 27.31
C ARG A 1 -0.93 14.88 25.85
N LEU A 2 -0.74 13.98 24.88
CA LEU A 2 -0.90 14.30 23.45
C LEU A 2 -2.41 14.29 23.13
N GLN A 3 -2.95 15.39 22.61
CA GLN A 3 -4.37 15.51 22.25
C GLN A 3 -4.50 15.92 20.78
N LEU A 4 -5.46 15.35 20.07
CA LEU A 4 -5.74 15.65 18.66
C LEU A 4 -6.69 16.84 18.55
N VAL A 5 -6.18 18.02 18.88
CA VAL A 5 -6.96 19.28 18.85
C VAL A 5 -6.55 20.12 17.64
N PRO A 6 -7.49 20.74 16.91
CA PRO A 6 -7.17 21.66 15.82
C PRO A 6 -6.14 22.72 16.24
N GLY A 7 -5.12 22.93 15.40
CA GLY A 7 -4.03 23.87 15.65
C GLY A 7 -2.85 23.32 16.46
N SER A 8 -2.97 22.13 17.05
CA SER A 8 -1.83 21.48 17.71
C SER A 8 -0.86 20.82 16.72
N ASP A 9 0.41 20.65 17.13
CA ASP A 9 1.40 19.89 16.36
C ASP A 9 1.02 18.42 16.17
N ALA A 10 0.35 17.83 17.16
CA ALA A 10 -0.12 16.46 17.05
C ALA A 10 -1.19 16.34 15.96
N TRP A 11 -2.09 17.33 15.85
CA TRP A 11 -3.10 17.39 14.81
C TRP A 11 -2.50 17.52 13.41
N SER A 12 -1.54 18.42 13.21
CA SER A 12 -0.92 18.62 11.89
C SER A 12 -0.22 17.35 11.41
N LYS A 13 0.58 16.70 12.28
CA LYS A 13 1.29 15.45 11.97
C LYS A 13 0.36 14.25 11.77
N TRP A 14 -0.78 14.22 12.47
CA TRP A 14 -1.79 13.18 12.27
C TRP A 14 -2.57 13.36 10.96
N LYS A 15 -2.85 14.63 10.59
CA LYS A 15 -3.58 15.01 9.38
C LYS A 15 -2.77 14.77 8.11
N ASP A 16 -1.48 15.14 8.12
CA ASP A 16 -0.52 14.87 7.05
C ASP A 16 0.78 14.37 7.68
N ILE A 17 1.11 13.10 7.44
CA ILE A 17 2.26 12.44 8.09
C ILE A 17 3.55 13.04 7.50
N PRO A 18 4.42 13.65 8.33
CA PRO A 18 5.57 14.42 7.83
C PRO A 18 6.77 13.56 7.42
N VAL A 19 6.64 12.23 7.49
CA VAL A 19 7.72 11.28 7.19
C VAL A 19 7.31 10.39 6.02
N PRO A 20 8.24 10.08 5.09
CA PRO A 20 7.96 9.19 3.98
C PRO A 20 7.74 7.76 4.48
N ILE A 21 6.64 7.14 4.06
CA ILE A 21 6.34 5.73 4.32
C ILE A 21 6.71 4.96 3.06
N ILE A 22 7.68 4.06 3.11
CA ILE A 22 8.06 3.24 1.95
C ILE A 22 7.46 1.84 2.10
N ILE A 23 6.53 1.49 1.21
CA ILE A 23 6.04 0.12 1.06
C ILE A 23 6.85 -0.61 -0.01
N ARG A 24 7.17 -1.88 0.23
CA ARG A 24 7.94 -2.72 -0.71
C ARG A 24 7.18 -3.99 -1.01
N PHE A 25 6.82 -4.18 -2.28
CA PHE A 25 6.15 -5.38 -2.75
C PHE A 25 7.17 -6.38 -3.27
N ARG A 26 7.05 -7.63 -2.83
CA ARG A 26 7.77 -8.79 -3.39
C ARG A 26 6.72 -9.74 -3.92
N ILE A 27 6.84 -10.12 -5.18
CA ILE A 27 5.84 -10.94 -5.87
C ILE A 27 6.47 -12.27 -6.22
N PHE A 28 5.78 -13.37 -5.92
CA PHE A 28 6.22 -14.69 -6.36
C PHE A 28 5.78 -14.95 -7.81
N ASN A 29 6.73 -14.87 -8.73
CA ASN A 29 6.54 -15.19 -10.14
C ASN A 29 6.50 -16.71 -10.35
N VAL A 30 5.49 -17.22 -11.05
CA VAL A 30 5.36 -18.65 -11.37
C VAL A 30 6.11 -18.97 -12.66
N THR A 31 7.09 -19.86 -12.58
CA THR A 31 7.95 -20.21 -13.73
C THR A 31 7.49 -21.45 -14.51
N ASN A 32 6.49 -22.19 -13.99
CA ASN A 32 5.93 -23.39 -14.61
C ASN A 32 4.39 -23.37 -14.73
N PRO A 33 3.76 -22.31 -15.26
CA PRO A 33 2.30 -22.13 -15.20
C PRO A 33 1.49 -23.27 -15.82
N VAL A 34 1.92 -23.80 -16.98
CA VAL A 34 1.22 -24.90 -17.66
C VAL A 34 1.21 -26.18 -16.82
N ALA A 35 2.31 -26.48 -16.13
CA ALA A 35 2.38 -27.66 -15.26
C ALA A 35 1.47 -27.49 -14.03
N VAL A 36 1.41 -26.28 -13.47
CA VAL A 36 0.53 -25.95 -12.34
C VAL A 36 -0.94 -26.13 -12.72
N GLN A 37 -1.33 -25.69 -13.90
CA GLN A 37 -2.69 -25.91 -14.43
C GLN A 37 -3.05 -27.39 -14.54
N ASN A 38 -2.06 -28.26 -14.74
CA ASN A 38 -2.21 -29.72 -14.79
C ASN A 38 -2.01 -30.40 -13.42
N GLY A 39 -2.00 -29.66 -12.31
CA GLY A 39 -1.92 -30.21 -10.95
C GLY A 39 -0.50 -30.34 -10.37
N ALA A 40 0.53 -29.88 -11.08
CA ALA A 40 1.89 -29.90 -10.55
C ALA A 40 2.14 -28.80 -9.50
N LYS A 41 3.16 -28.99 -8.66
CA LYS A 41 3.58 -27.98 -7.67
C LYS A 41 4.15 -26.73 -8.37
N PRO A 42 3.77 -25.51 -7.95
CA PRO A 42 4.35 -24.28 -8.47
C PRO A 42 5.85 -24.13 -8.16
N LYS A 43 6.60 -23.66 -9.16
CA LYS A 43 7.99 -23.21 -9.04
C LYS A 43 8.01 -21.69 -9.02
N LEU A 44 8.38 -21.12 -7.88
CA LEU A 44 8.29 -19.69 -7.61
C LEU A 44 9.68 -19.05 -7.65
N VAL A 45 9.76 -17.85 -8.21
CA VAL A 45 10.91 -16.95 -8.12
C VAL A 45 10.42 -15.61 -7.59
N GLU A 46 11.06 -15.09 -6.54
CA GLU A 46 10.71 -13.77 -6.01
C GLU A 46 11.15 -12.67 -7.00
N ALA A 47 10.24 -11.76 -7.31
CA ALA A 47 10.48 -10.55 -8.08
C ALA A 47 10.29 -9.31 -7.19
N GLY A 48 11.21 -8.35 -7.32
CA GLY A 48 11.21 -7.11 -6.57
C GLY A 48 12.44 -6.90 -5.67
N PRO A 49 12.38 -5.94 -4.72
CA PRO A 49 11.17 -5.21 -4.34
C PRO A 49 10.72 -4.21 -5.43
N TYR A 50 9.41 -4.00 -5.51
CA TYR A 50 8.79 -2.82 -6.15
C TYR A 50 8.41 -1.87 -5.02
N ALA A 51 9.14 -0.76 -4.90
CA ALA A 51 8.98 0.20 -3.82
C ALA A 51 8.05 1.34 -4.23
N TYR A 52 7.14 1.69 -3.33
CA TYR A 52 6.30 2.88 -3.46
C TYR A 52 6.46 3.74 -2.21
N GLU A 53 6.51 5.04 -2.41
CA GLU A 53 6.32 6.01 -1.35
C GLU A 53 4.83 6.26 -1.16
N GLU A 54 4.37 6.09 0.08
CA GLU A 54 3.00 6.26 0.48
C GLU A 54 2.83 7.61 1.19
N LYS A 55 1.92 8.45 0.66
CA LYS A 55 1.46 9.67 1.33
C LYS A 55 0.04 9.47 1.85
N ARG A 56 -0.15 9.62 3.17
CA ARG A 56 -1.45 9.55 3.84
C ARG A 56 -1.93 10.92 4.26
N ILE A 57 -3.06 11.35 3.71
CA ILE A 57 -3.68 12.64 4.00
C ILE A 57 -5.08 12.39 4.56
N LYS A 58 -5.44 13.08 5.65
CA LYS A 58 -6.79 13.07 6.21
C LYS A 58 -7.48 14.40 5.95
N ASP A 59 -8.53 14.34 5.13
CA ASP A 59 -9.42 15.48 4.93
C ASP A 59 -10.48 15.46 6.02
N ILE A 60 -10.50 16.51 6.84
CA ILE A 60 -11.38 16.60 8.00
C ILE A 60 -12.78 16.97 7.52
N ILE A 61 -13.76 16.16 7.91
CA ILE A 61 -15.18 16.35 7.59
C ILE A 61 -15.88 17.06 8.75
N ALA A 62 -15.66 16.61 9.99
CA ALA A 62 -16.25 17.21 11.19
C ALA A 62 -15.41 16.94 12.43
N VAL A 63 -15.51 17.83 13.42
CA VAL A 63 -14.97 17.66 14.77
C VAL A 63 -16.13 17.81 15.75
N ASP A 64 -16.40 16.77 16.53
CA ASP A 64 -17.44 16.74 17.57
C ASP A 64 -16.76 16.77 18.93
N SER A 65 -16.78 17.93 19.58
CA SER A 65 -16.16 18.16 20.88
C SER A 65 -16.95 17.57 22.05
N GLU A 66 -18.26 17.35 21.89
CA GLU A 66 -19.09 16.74 22.93
C GLU A 66 -18.85 15.24 23.03
N LYS A 67 -18.67 14.59 21.87
CA LYS A 67 -18.38 13.15 21.78
C LYS A 67 -16.90 12.81 21.76
N ASP A 68 -16.01 13.81 21.72
CA ASP A 68 -14.56 13.64 21.55
C ASP A 68 -14.21 12.81 20.29
N THR A 69 -14.85 13.12 19.16
CA THR A 69 -14.66 12.39 17.90
C THR A 69 -14.33 13.30 16.72
N ILE A 70 -13.62 12.75 15.74
CA ILE A 70 -13.27 13.43 14.48
C ILE A 70 -13.68 12.53 13.32
N THR A 71 -14.48 13.09 12.41
CA THR A 71 -14.86 12.43 11.16
C THR A 71 -13.96 12.94 10.05
N TYR A 72 -13.35 12.02 9.28
CA TYR A 72 -12.42 12.37 8.21
C TYR A 72 -12.47 11.36 7.07
N ARG A 73 -11.97 11.77 5.90
CA ARG A 73 -11.69 10.88 4.77
C ARG A 73 -10.19 10.72 4.64
N GLN A 74 -9.70 9.48 4.60
CA GLN A 74 -8.29 9.21 4.35
C GLN A 74 -8.05 9.00 2.85
N ARG A 75 -7.10 9.73 2.30
CA ARG A 75 -6.52 9.50 0.97
C ARG A 75 -5.13 8.92 1.13
N ILE A 76 -4.88 7.84 0.40
CA ILE A 76 -3.57 7.21 0.31
C ILE A 76 -3.10 7.34 -1.13
N ILE A 77 -1.93 7.94 -1.32
CA ILE A 77 -1.31 8.14 -2.63
C ILE A 77 -0.04 7.30 -2.65
N TYR A 78 0.13 6.51 -3.70
CA TYR A 78 1.34 5.72 -3.93
C TYR A 78 2.12 6.34 -5.08
N THR A 79 3.40 6.60 -4.87
CA THR A 79 4.32 7.09 -5.88
C THR A 79 5.44 6.08 -6.05
N PHE A 80 5.62 5.55 -7.25
CA PHE A 80 6.64 4.55 -7.50
C PHE A 80 8.05 5.12 -7.29
N ARG A 81 8.90 4.33 -6.62
CA ARG A 81 10.28 4.68 -6.28
C ARG A 81 11.23 3.75 -7.01
N GLN A 82 11.53 4.09 -8.26
CA GLN A 82 12.45 3.33 -9.11
C GLN A 82 13.85 3.18 -8.46
N ASP A 83 14.30 4.19 -7.72
CA ASP A 83 15.59 4.21 -7.01
C ASP A 83 15.67 3.21 -5.84
N LEU A 84 14.51 2.75 -5.33
CA LEU A 84 14.40 1.77 -4.26
C LEU A 84 13.86 0.42 -4.75
N SER A 85 13.75 0.24 -6.07
CA SER A 85 13.16 -0.94 -6.71
C SER A 85 14.19 -1.71 -7.52
N ASN A 86 14.08 -3.05 -7.54
CA ASN A 86 14.92 -3.93 -8.37
C ASN A 86 14.31 -4.21 -9.75
N GLY A 87 13.13 -3.65 -10.03
CA GLY A 87 12.38 -3.83 -11.26
C GLY A 87 11.61 -2.56 -11.61
N THR A 88 10.75 -2.65 -12.63
CA THR A 88 9.91 -1.54 -13.09
C THR A 88 8.43 -1.87 -12.92
N GLU A 89 7.54 -0.86 -12.97
CA GLU A 89 6.09 -1.09 -13.01
C GLU A 89 5.62 -1.86 -14.27
N TYR A 90 6.50 -2.06 -15.24
CA TYR A 90 6.22 -2.76 -16.49
C TYR A 90 6.75 -4.19 -16.53
N ASP A 91 7.33 -4.68 -15.42
CA ASP A 91 7.82 -6.05 -15.32
C ASP A 91 6.67 -7.05 -15.51
N ARG A 92 6.90 -8.05 -16.36
CA ARG A 92 5.90 -9.08 -16.66
C ARG A 92 6.03 -10.24 -15.69
N LEU A 93 4.97 -10.47 -14.92
CA LEU A 93 4.90 -11.53 -13.92
C LEU A 93 3.74 -12.47 -14.23
N VAL A 94 3.96 -13.76 -14.01
CA VAL A 94 2.95 -14.79 -14.09
C VAL A 94 2.46 -15.08 -12.68
N VAL A 95 1.20 -14.76 -12.42
CA VAL A 95 0.53 -14.92 -11.12
C VAL A 95 -0.79 -15.66 -11.30
N ILE A 96 -1.42 -16.02 -10.18
CA ILE A 96 -2.75 -16.60 -10.19
C ILE A 96 -3.78 -15.61 -10.76
N ASN A 97 -4.74 -16.12 -11.55
CA ASN A 97 -5.87 -15.32 -12.00
C ASN A 97 -6.85 -15.11 -10.85
N VAL A 98 -6.62 -14.08 -10.03
CA VAL A 98 -7.42 -13.79 -8.83
C VAL A 98 -8.92 -13.64 -9.15
N PRO A 99 -9.36 -12.85 -10.17
CA PRO A 99 -10.78 -12.72 -10.50
C PRO A 99 -11.49 -14.04 -10.79
N PHE A 100 -10.80 -15.00 -11.41
CA PHE A 100 -11.36 -16.32 -11.70
C PHE A 100 -11.49 -17.22 -10.46
N VAL A 101 -10.62 -17.03 -9.46
CA VAL A 101 -10.65 -17.85 -8.22
C VAL A 101 -11.73 -17.37 -7.26
N VAL A 102 -12.12 -16.10 -7.32
CA VAL A 102 -13.09 -15.49 -6.39
C VAL A 102 -14.53 -15.44 -6.94
N SER A 103 -14.75 -15.88 -8.17
CA SER A 103 -16.08 -16.02 -8.80
C SER A 103 -16.77 -17.31 -8.39
#